data_AF-A0A7X8NB94-F1
#
_entry.id   AF-A0A7X8NB94-F1
#
_cell.length_a   1.000
_cell.length_b   1.000
_cell.length_c   1.000
_cell.angle_alpha   90.00
_cell.angle_beta   90.00
_cell.angle_gamma   90.00
#
_symmetry.space_group_name_H-M   'P 1'
#
loop_
_entity.id
_entity.type
_entity.pdbx_description
1 polymer ?
#
loop_
_entity_poly.entity_id
_entity_poly.type
_entity_poly.pdbx_seq_one_letter_code
_entity_poly.pdbx_strand_id
1 'polypeptide(L)'
;MEKNKLKFSKLLLMVLLLSVSLVVLQSCLDDDNDYKDQRKIDDKLILEYLNSNNINAEKAEEGYYYTIINSNTSGEKVEEDDIVSVYYKMSLLNGKKIDSITEDTGSGKPAKYKITGGSLIPVGLRFGSTKMKEGEKFKFYIPSQLAYADYYYEDIIPSNAIFIIENEIVKIETEEEQIEIEKDSIDNYIADNSIENMDRTSSGLYYKKVSDGDGEKPVDLKTVKIQFVVEYLNGDVIDSTEDGTQFSFKIGSNSVIKGLEEGVKLMEKGEKAILIIPSHLAYDESLQIFPEMVREDLLENKLISEKILPFSILKFEVELIDII
;
A
#
# COMPACT_ATOMS: atom_id res chain seq x y z
N MET A 1 -76.02 -1.12 26.30
CA MET A 1 -74.56 -0.94 26.50
C MET A 1 -74.26 0.50 26.11
N GLU A 2 -74.39 1.46 27.04
CA GLU A 2 -73.33 1.91 27.97
C GLU A 2 -72.03 2.23 27.22
N LYS A 3 -71.41 3.42 27.24
CA LYS A 3 -71.43 4.66 28.04
C LYS A 3 -70.74 5.75 27.16
N ASN A 4 -71.30 6.96 26.91
CA ASN A 4 -71.13 8.22 27.66
C ASN A 4 -69.75 8.38 28.34
N LYS A 5 -68.94 9.45 28.19
CA LYS A 5 -69.16 10.92 28.26
C LYS A 5 -67.96 11.63 27.56
N LEU A 6 -68.07 12.71 26.76
CA LEU A 6 -68.29 14.14 27.12
C LEU A 6 -67.46 14.62 28.35
N LYS A 7 -66.78 15.78 28.44
CA LYS A 7 -66.59 17.01 27.64
C LYS A 7 -65.59 17.92 28.44
N PHE A 8 -64.92 18.85 27.72
CA PHE A 8 -64.58 20.26 28.09
C PHE A 8 -63.66 20.53 29.32
N SER A 9 -62.52 21.21 29.16
CA SER A 9 -62.30 22.67 28.97
C SER A 9 -62.03 23.44 30.27
N LYS A 10 -61.13 24.44 30.17
CA LYS A 10 -60.70 25.51 31.11
C LYS A 10 -59.46 25.12 31.93
N LEU A 11 -58.28 25.70 31.68
CA LEU A 11 -57.90 27.12 31.83
C LEU A 11 -58.28 27.66 33.22
N LEU A 12 -57.42 27.46 34.21
CA LEU A 12 -57.06 28.49 35.18
C LEU A 12 -55.84 28.05 36.03
N LEU A 13 -54.88 28.97 36.15
CA LEU A 13 -54.10 29.24 37.36
C LEU A 13 -53.15 28.17 37.91
N MET A 14 -51.86 28.27 37.55
CA MET A 14 -50.80 28.30 38.58
C MET A 14 -49.53 28.94 38.02
N VAL A 15 -49.39 30.24 38.29
CA VAL A 15 -48.11 30.94 38.31
C VAL A 15 -47.44 30.56 39.62
N LEU A 16 -46.30 29.87 39.58
CA LEU A 16 -45.35 29.89 40.69
C LEU A 16 -43.92 29.77 40.13
N LEU A 17 -43.27 30.94 40.08
CA LEU A 17 -41.83 31.20 40.23
C LEU A 17 -40.89 29.99 40.14
N LEU A 18 -40.14 29.89 39.04
CA LEU A 18 -38.80 29.33 39.05
C LEU A 18 -37.83 30.38 38.53
N SER A 19 -37.33 31.14 39.50
CA SER A 19 -36.25 32.10 39.39
C SER A 19 -34.95 31.43 38.95
N VAL A 20 -34.27 32.13 38.03
CA VAL A 20 -32.86 32.05 37.72
C VAL A 20 -32.01 31.85 38.99
N SER A 21 -31.23 30.77 39.04
CA SER A 21 -29.98 30.72 39.80
C SER A 21 -28.87 30.14 38.93
N LEU A 22 -27.98 31.05 38.57
CA LEU A 22 -26.65 30.91 38.01
C LEU A 22 -25.81 29.86 38.78
N VAL A 23 -25.10 28.98 38.04
CA VAL A 23 -23.65 28.65 38.14
C VAL A 23 -23.12 28.39 39.58
N VAL A 24 -22.54 27.25 39.97
CA VAL A 24 -21.31 26.60 39.48
C VAL A 24 -21.32 25.16 40.02
N LEU A 25 -21.19 24.17 39.16
CA LEU A 25 -20.49 22.93 39.50
C LEU A 25 -19.44 22.73 38.42
N GLN A 26 -18.28 23.37 38.62
CA GLN A 26 -17.02 22.88 38.05
C GLN A 26 -16.77 21.51 38.67
N SER A 27 -17.30 20.49 38.00
CA SER A 27 -16.73 19.16 38.05
C SER A 27 -15.47 19.22 37.20
N CYS A 28 -14.36 19.63 37.81
CA CYS A 28 -13.04 19.24 37.33
C CYS A 28 -12.96 17.72 37.48
N LEU A 29 -13.26 17.01 36.39
CA LEU A 29 -12.68 15.72 36.13
C LEU A 29 -11.54 16.01 35.15
N ASP A 30 -10.36 16.22 35.71
CA ASP A 30 -9.11 16.03 35.00
C ASP A 30 -9.05 14.52 34.67
N ASP A 31 -9.53 14.18 33.49
CA ASP A 31 -9.38 12.85 32.91
C ASP A 31 -8.07 12.89 32.09
N ASP A 32 -6.95 12.81 32.82
CA ASP A 32 -5.60 12.66 32.27
C ASP A 32 -5.56 11.36 31.43
N ASN A 33 -5.81 11.50 30.14
CA ASN A 33 -5.59 10.43 29.17
C ASN A 33 -4.79 11.02 28.01
N ASP A 34 -3.46 10.98 28.16
CA ASP A 34 -2.43 11.58 27.29
C ASP A 34 -2.58 11.23 25.79
N TYR A 35 -3.28 10.12 25.49
CA TYR A 35 -3.61 9.66 24.14
C TYR A 35 -4.71 10.48 23.42
N LYS A 36 -5.57 11.18 24.18
CA LYS A 36 -6.48 12.21 23.67
C LYS A 36 -5.73 13.55 23.80
N ASP A 37 -4.95 13.99 22.83
CA ASP A 37 -5.28 13.89 21.41
C ASP A 37 -4.01 14.25 20.62
N GLN A 38 -3.11 13.28 20.35
CA GLN A 38 -1.94 13.55 19.48
C GLN A 38 -2.37 14.21 18.17
N ARG A 39 -3.59 13.93 17.68
CA ARG A 39 -4.21 14.66 16.56
C ARG A 39 -4.31 16.16 16.78
N LYS A 40 -4.71 16.64 17.97
CA LYS A 40 -4.78 18.08 18.28
C LYS A 40 -3.39 18.71 18.35
N ILE A 41 -2.40 17.97 18.85
CA ILE A 41 -1.00 18.43 18.85
C ILE A 41 -0.52 18.58 17.41
N ASP A 42 -0.72 17.55 16.58
CA ASP A 42 -0.33 17.59 15.18
C ASP A 42 -1.06 18.69 14.42
N ASP A 43 -2.38 18.84 14.62
CA ASP A 43 -3.20 19.87 14.03
C ASP A 43 -2.69 21.28 14.36
N LYS A 44 -2.36 21.51 15.64
CA LYS A 44 -1.78 22.77 16.10
C LYS A 44 -0.42 23.02 15.44
N LEU A 45 0.47 22.03 15.40
CA LEU A 45 1.80 22.16 14.80
C LEU A 45 1.73 22.43 13.30
N ILE A 46 0.83 21.74 12.59
CA ILE A 46 0.60 21.99 11.16
C ILE A 46 0.08 23.41 10.95
N LEU A 47 -0.94 23.86 11.69
CA LEU A 47 -1.47 25.21 11.58
C LEU A 47 -0.42 26.29 11.89
N GLU A 48 0.41 26.10 12.92
CA GLU A 48 1.52 27.00 13.24
C GLU A 48 2.55 27.07 12.10
N TYR A 49 2.90 25.92 11.52
CA TYR A 49 3.78 25.85 10.35
C TYR A 49 3.18 26.57 9.14
N LEU A 50 1.91 26.30 8.81
CA LEU A 50 1.22 26.91 7.68
C LEU A 50 1.16 28.43 7.82
N ASN A 51 0.77 28.94 8.99
CA ASN A 51 0.70 30.38 9.28
C ASN A 51 2.09 31.04 9.20
N SER A 52 3.11 30.43 9.81
CA SER A 52 4.47 30.99 9.81
C SER A 52 5.09 31.06 8.42
N ASN A 53 4.66 30.18 7.51
CA ASN A 53 5.12 30.12 6.13
C ASN A 53 4.16 30.79 5.14
N ASN A 54 3.09 31.44 5.61
CA ASN A 54 2.03 32.06 4.77
C ASN A 54 1.41 31.10 3.75
N ILE A 55 1.19 29.84 4.15
CA ILE A 55 0.63 28.80 3.31
C ILE A 55 -0.88 28.73 3.55
N ASN A 56 -1.66 28.94 2.49
CA ASN A 56 -3.11 28.74 2.51
C ASN A 56 -3.44 27.30 2.10
N ALA A 57 -3.64 26.42 3.08
CA ALA A 57 -3.98 25.02 2.86
C ALA A 57 -5.44 24.72 3.24
N GLU A 58 -6.04 23.77 2.53
CA GLU A 58 -7.36 23.23 2.85
C GLU A 58 -7.22 22.06 3.83
N LYS A 59 -8.17 21.95 4.77
CA LYS A 59 -8.25 20.81 5.70
C LYS A 59 -9.24 19.79 5.18
N ALA A 60 -8.80 18.55 5.01
CA ALA A 60 -9.66 17.43 4.63
C ALA A 60 -10.43 16.87 5.84
N GLU A 61 -11.54 16.18 5.60
CA GLU A 61 -12.37 15.57 6.66
C GLU A 61 -11.61 14.50 7.45
N GLU A 62 -10.67 13.81 6.79
CA GLU A 62 -9.81 12.80 7.39
C GLU A 62 -8.75 13.41 8.33
N GLY A 63 -8.52 14.74 8.25
CA GLY A 63 -7.69 15.49 9.19
C GLY A 63 -6.30 15.92 8.69
N TYR A 64 -5.91 15.52 7.48
CA TYR A 64 -4.71 16.08 6.82
C TYR A 64 -5.02 17.44 6.19
N TYR A 65 -3.97 18.21 5.88
CA TYR A 65 -4.08 19.45 5.12
C TYR A 65 -3.44 19.29 3.75
N TYR A 66 -3.84 20.08 2.77
CA TYR A 66 -3.22 20.06 1.45
C TYR A 66 -3.25 21.42 0.73
N THR A 67 -2.32 21.58 -0.21
CA THR A 67 -2.33 22.64 -1.21
C THR A 67 -2.18 22.03 -2.60
N ILE A 68 -2.85 22.63 -3.59
CA ILE A 68 -2.70 22.25 -4.99
C ILE A 68 -1.48 22.96 -5.56
N ILE A 69 -0.49 22.21 -6.06
CA ILE A 69 0.70 22.75 -6.75
C ILE A 69 0.43 22.85 -8.26
N ASN A 70 -0.06 21.76 -8.84
CA ASN A 70 -0.46 21.68 -10.25
C ASN A 70 -1.85 21.05 -10.34
N SER A 71 -2.74 21.65 -11.13
CA SER A 71 -4.09 21.14 -11.37
C SER A 71 -4.26 20.71 -12.82
N ASN A 72 -5.08 19.68 -13.04
CA ASN A 72 -5.45 19.16 -14.33
C ASN A 72 -6.93 18.81 -14.31
N THR A 73 -7.79 19.79 -14.59
CA THR A 73 -9.24 19.59 -14.50
C THR A 73 -9.78 18.57 -15.51
N SER A 74 -9.07 18.35 -16.61
CA SER A 74 -9.40 17.34 -17.64
C SER A 74 -8.91 15.93 -17.32
N GLY A 75 -8.04 15.77 -16.32
CA GLY A 75 -7.53 14.45 -15.92
C GLY A 75 -8.64 13.56 -15.38
N GLU A 76 -8.48 12.26 -15.59
CA GLU A 76 -9.26 11.23 -14.93
C GLU A 76 -9.07 11.35 -13.41
N LYS A 77 -10.16 11.17 -12.67
CA LYS A 77 -10.13 11.28 -11.21
C LYS A 77 -9.75 9.92 -10.65
N VAL A 78 -8.89 9.93 -9.62
CA VAL A 78 -8.58 8.72 -8.85
C VAL A 78 -9.84 8.21 -8.13
N GLU A 79 -10.22 6.96 -8.42
CA GLU A 79 -11.31 6.21 -7.80
C GLU A 79 -10.77 5.04 -6.94
N GLU A 80 -11.67 4.36 -6.23
CA GLU A 80 -11.31 3.14 -5.49
C GLU A 80 -11.00 2.02 -6.50
N ASP A 81 -10.10 1.11 -6.14
CA ASP A 81 -9.57 0.02 -6.97
C ASP A 81 -8.65 0.45 -8.13
N ASP A 82 -8.50 1.74 -8.40
CA ASP A 82 -7.52 2.25 -9.36
C ASP A 82 -6.09 1.87 -8.97
N ILE A 83 -5.25 1.59 -9.96
CA ILE A 83 -3.81 1.49 -9.80
C ILE A 83 -3.20 2.84 -10.14
N VAL A 84 -2.48 3.45 -9.20
CA VAL A 84 -1.86 4.76 -9.42
C VAL A 84 -0.34 4.66 -9.44
N SER A 85 0.26 5.28 -10.44
CA SER A 85 1.69 5.54 -10.52
C SER A 85 1.96 6.95 -10.02
N VAL A 86 2.88 7.11 -9.07
CA VAL A 86 3.17 8.40 -8.43
C VAL A 86 4.65 8.75 -8.41
N TYR A 87 4.92 10.04 -8.54
CA TYR A 87 6.15 10.64 -8.05
C TYR A 87 5.88 11.36 -6.75
N TYR A 88 6.83 11.28 -5.80
CA TYR A 88 6.69 11.94 -4.52
C TYR A 88 7.99 12.52 -3.98
N LYS A 89 7.86 13.52 -3.12
CA LYS A 89 8.93 14.04 -2.26
C LYS A 89 8.42 14.13 -0.84
N MET A 90 9.15 13.54 0.09
CA MET A 90 8.76 13.47 1.48
C MET A 90 9.78 14.12 2.41
N SER A 91 9.26 14.91 3.35
CA SER A 91 10.05 15.57 4.38
C SER A 91 9.26 15.63 5.69
N LEU A 92 9.93 15.92 6.79
CA LEU A 92 9.28 16.23 8.06
C LEU A 92 8.93 17.72 8.13
N LEU A 93 8.03 18.08 9.04
CA LEU A 93 7.63 19.47 9.30
C LEU A 93 8.82 20.40 9.63
N ASN A 94 9.92 19.86 10.18
CA ASN A 94 11.15 20.62 10.47
C ASN A 94 12.06 20.84 9.23
N GLY A 95 11.64 20.39 8.05
CA GLY A 95 12.38 20.51 6.78
C GLY A 95 13.39 19.39 6.51
N LYS A 96 13.55 18.42 7.41
CA LYS A 96 14.39 17.24 7.15
C LYS A 96 13.80 16.44 5.99
N LYS A 97 14.53 16.33 4.89
CA LYS A 97 14.18 15.46 3.75
C LYS A 97 14.31 14.00 4.19
N ILE A 98 13.34 13.18 3.82
CA ILE A 98 13.28 11.77 4.21
C ILE A 98 13.50 10.88 2.99
N ASP A 99 12.72 11.07 1.93
CA ASP A 99 12.81 10.25 0.73
C ASP A 99 12.16 10.96 -0.46
N SER A 100 12.45 10.51 -1.67
CA SER A 100 11.80 10.98 -2.89
C SER A 100 12.00 10.02 -4.06
N ILE A 101 10.92 9.78 -4.80
CA ILE A 101 10.94 9.16 -6.12
C ILE A 101 10.41 10.20 -7.10
N THR A 102 11.24 10.61 -8.05
CA THR A 102 10.92 11.63 -9.05
C THR A 102 11.44 11.17 -10.40
N GLU A 103 11.02 11.81 -11.47
CA GLU A 103 11.55 11.53 -12.82
C GLU A 103 13.10 11.60 -12.85
N ASP A 104 13.69 12.54 -12.11
CA ASP A 104 15.13 12.78 -12.06
C ASP A 104 15.88 12.00 -10.95
N THR A 105 15.19 11.25 -10.10
CA THR A 105 15.81 10.57 -8.93
C THR A 105 15.42 9.11 -8.81
N GLY A 106 16.37 8.25 -8.42
CA GLY A 106 16.16 6.80 -8.30
C GLY A 106 16.25 6.09 -9.65
N SER A 107 15.45 5.04 -9.86
CA SER A 107 15.32 4.36 -11.16
C SER A 107 14.57 5.19 -12.22
N GLY A 108 14.06 6.38 -11.84
CA GLY A 108 13.16 7.22 -12.64
C GLY A 108 11.75 6.63 -12.80
N LYS A 109 11.50 5.39 -12.35
CA LYS A 109 10.20 4.75 -12.43
C LYS A 109 9.29 5.26 -11.31
N PRO A 110 8.05 5.68 -11.61
CA PRO A 110 7.10 6.07 -10.57
C PRO A 110 6.78 4.90 -9.66
N ALA A 111 6.57 5.19 -8.38
CA ALA A 111 6.12 4.19 -7.42
C ALA A 111 4.64 3.87 -7.67
N LYS A 112 4.22 2.64 -7.40
CA LYS A 112 2.87 2.19 -7.71
C LYS A 112 2.15 1.67 -6.46
N TYR A 113 0.85 1.90 -6.37
CA TYR A 113 -0.03 1.27 -5.38
C TYR A 113 -1.49 1.31 -5.86
N LYS A 114 -2.30 0.39 -5.35
CA LYS A 114 -3.75 0.39 -5.62
C LYS A 114 -4.49 1.27 -4.62
N ILE A 115 -5.61 1.86 -5.00
CA ILE A 115 -6.48 2.62 -4.10
C ILE A 115 -7.42 1.64 -3.38
N THR A 116 -6.89 0.93 -2.39
CA THR A 116 -7.67 0.04 -1.52
C THR A 116 -7.30 0.22 -0.06
N GLY A 117 -8.14 -0.26 0.85
CA GLY A 117 -7.85 -0.22 2.28
C GLY A 117 -6.60 -1.04 2.64
N GLY A 118 -5.55 -0.38 3.10
CA GLY A 118 -4.32 -1.05 3.58
C GLY A 118 -3.23 -1.24 2.53
N SER A 119 -3.41 -0.73 1.30
CA SER A 119 -2.42 -0.80 0.22
C SER A 119 -1.26 0.18 0.34
N LEU A 120 -1.36 1.20 1.21
CA LEU A 120 -0.36 2.25 1.33
C LEU A 120 -0.20 2.74 2.77
N ILE A 121 1.07 2.81 3.20
CA ILE A 121 1.53 3.61 4.33
C ILE A 121 2.43 4.73 3.77
N PRO A 122 2.16 6.01 4.05
CA PRO A 122 1.18 6.54 5.00
C PRO A 122 -0.25 6.57 4.45
N VAL A 123 -1.23 6.15 5.27
CA VAL A 123 -2.65 6.06 4.86
C VAL A 123 -3.27 7.42 4.49
N GLY A 124 -2.77 8.51 5.08
CA GLY A 124 -3.17 9.88 4.75
C GLY A 124 -2.89 10.24 3.30
N LEU A 125 -1.80 9.72 2.72
CA LEU A 125 -1.47 9.97 1.32
C LEU A 125 -2.45 9.24 0.39
N ARG A 126 -2.90 8.03 0.77
CA ARG A 126 -3.92 7.31 0.03
C ARG A 126 -5.23 8.09 -0.01
N PHE A 127 -5.71 8.58 1.15
CA PHE A 127 -6.89 9.46 1.20
C PHE A 127 -6.71 10.76 0.41
N GLY A 128 -5.50 11.33 0.43
CA GLY A 128 -5.16 12.49 -0.39
C GLY A 128 -5.25 12.21 -1.88
N SER A 129 -4.82 11.03 -2.31
CA SER A 129 -4.78 10.62 -3.72
C SER A 129 -6.16 10.56 -4.35
N THR A 130 -7.21 10.14 -3.61
CA THR A 130 -8.59 10.09 -4.13
C THR A 130 -9.22 11.46 -4.38
N LYS A 131 -8.57 12.55 -3.94
CA LYS A 131 -8.94 13.93 -4.29
C LYS A 131 -8.31 14.42 -5.58
N MET A 132 -7.31 13.70 -6.09
CA MET A 132 -6.48 14.10 -7.22
C MET A 132 -7.02 13.53 -8.53
N LYS A 133 -6.55 14.13 -9.62
CA LYS A 133 -6.66 13.61 -10.99
C LYS A 133 -5.29 13.25 -11.56
N GLU A 134 -5.27 12.42 -12.60
CA GLU A 134 -4.06 12.16 -13.38
C GLU A 134 -3.43 13.49 -13.84
N GLY A 135 -2.12 13.62 -13.65
CA GLY A 135 -1.31 14.82 -13.93
C GLY A 135 -1.33 15.90 -12.83
N GLU A 136 -2.11 15.74 -11.76
CA GLU A 136 -2.13 16.69 -10.66
C GLU A 136 -0.98 16.47 -9.68
N LYS A 137 -0.53 17.58 -9.08
CA LYS A 137 0.48 17.57 -8.04
C LYS A 137 0.00 18.34 -6.83
N PHE A 138 -0.10 17.66 -5.70
CA PHE A 138 -0.56 18.24 -4.43
C PHE A 138 0.59 18.18 -3.43
N LYS A 139 0.53 19.05 -2.42
CA LYS A 139 1.39 18.99 -1.23
C LYS A 139 0.51 18.73 -0.03
N PHE A 140 0.73 17.60 0.62
CA PHE A 140 0.01 17.13 1.79
C PHE A 140 0.80 17.40 3.07
N TYR A 141 0.10 17.74 4.14
CA TYR A 141 0.62 17.84 5.51
C TYR A 141 -0.12 16.78 6.33
N ILE A 142 0.57 15.66 6.57
CA ILE A 142 -0.03 14.44 7.09
C ILE A 142 0.32 14.33 8.57
N PRO A 143 -0.68 14.40 9.48
CA PRO A 143 -0.46 14.19 10.90
C PRO A 143 0.01 12.77 11.18
N SER A 144 0.70 12.57 12.29
CA SER A 144 1.38 11.32 12.62
C SER A 144 0.46 10.11 12.56
N GLN A 145 -0.77 10.21 13.06
CA GLN A 145 -1.73 9.11 13.06
C GLN A 145 -2.24 8.69 11.68
N LEU A 146 -2.11 9.54 10.67
CA LEU A 146 -2.36 9.19 9.26
C LEU A 146 -1.07 8.79 8.54
N ALA A 147 0.06 8.79 9.23
CA ALA A 147 1.36 8.36 8.73
C ALA A 147 1.87 7.17 9.55
N TYR A 148 2.85 7.41 10.42
CA TYR A 148 3.60 6.38 11.15
C TYR A 148 3.26 6.31 12.65
N ALA A 149 2.32 7.14 13.12
CA ALA A 149 1.94 7.25 14.53
C ALA A 149 3.18 7.41 15.44
N ASP A 150 3.32 6.56 16.46
CA ASP A 150 4.42 6.56 17.41
C ASP A 150 5.67 5.79 16.94
N TYR A 151 5.63 5.21 15.73
CA TYR A 151 6.78 4.53 15.12
C TYR A 151 8.00 5.45 15.09
N TYR A 152 9.11 4.88 15.50
CA TYR A 152 10.40 5.52 15.60
C TYR A 152 11.39 4.76 14.73
N TYR A 153 12.08 5.48 13.85
CA TYR A 153 13.13 4.92 13.00
C TYR A 153 14.40 5.74 13.15
N GLU A 154 15.22 5.29 14.11
CA GLU A 154 16.51 5.89 14.46
C GLU A 154 16.44 7.43 14.55
N ASP A 155 17.48 8.13 14.11
CA ASP A 155 17.47 9.59 14.04
C ASP A 155 16.73 10.11 12.79
N ILE A 156 16.15 9.24 11.96
CA ILE A 156 15.54 9.58 10.68
C ILE A 156 14.09 10.00 10.84
N ILE A 157 13.26 9.16 11.47
CA ILE A 157 11.83 9.41 11.72
C ILE A 157 11.58 9.37 13.24
N PRO A 158 11.37 10.53 13.89
CA PRO A 158 10.98 10.54 15.30
C PRO A 158 9.54 10.05 15.48
N SER A 159 9.21 9.52 16.67
CA SER A 159 7.83 9.23 17.04
C SER A 159 6.94 10.45 16.86
N ASN A 160 5.70 10.22 16.43
CA ASN A 160 4.72 11.26 16.13
C ASN A 160 5.18 12.24 15.04
N ALA A 161 6.00 11.78 14.10
CA ALA A 161 6.43 12.58 12.95
C ALA A 161 5.25 13.04 12.09
N ILE A 162 5.23 14.34 11.79
CA ILE A 162 4.33 14.97 10.81
C ILE A 162 5.07 15.10 9.50
N PHE A 163 4.47 14.56 8.44
CA PHE A 163 5.08 14.52 7.11
C PHE A 163 4.53 15.58 6.19
N ILE A 164 5.40 16.20 5.39
CA ILE A 164 5.06 17.00 4.22
C ILE A 164 5.39 16.17 2.99
N ILE A 165 4.38 15.85 2.19
CA ILE A 165 4.52 15.01 0.99
C ILE A 165 4.02 15.78 -0.23
N GLU A 166 4.92 16.11 -1.15
CA GLU A 166 4.52 16.46 -2.52
C GLU A 166 4.25 15.16 -3.26
N ASN A 167 3.06 14.99 -3.80
CA ASN A 167 2.64 13.80 -4.53
C ASN A 167 2.07 14.20 -5.89
N GLU A 168 2.44 13.46 -6.92
CA GLU A 168 2.04 13.68 -8.29
C GLU A 168 1.45 12.38 -8.85
N ILE A 169 0.19 12.40 -9.26
CA ILE A 169 -0.43 11.25 -9.94
C ILE A 169 0.06 11.28 -11.39
N VAL A 170 0.99 10.40 -11.74
CA VAL A 170 1.57 10.33 -13.09
C VAL A 170 0.63 9.61 -14.03
N LYS A 171 0.06 8.50 -13.57
CA LYS A 171 -0.83 7.65 -14.34
C LYS A 171 -1.85 6.98 -13.42
N ILE A 172 -3.08 6.88 -13.90
CA ILE A 172 -4.13 5.98 -13.40
C ILE A 172 -4.26 4.86 -14.42
N GLU A 173 -4.27 3.63 -13.94
CA GLU A 173 -4.27 2.39 -14.73
C GLU A 173 -5.31 1.42 -14.16
N THR A 174 -5.97 0.70 -15.05
CA THR A 174 -6.79 -0.47 -14.72
C THR A 174 -5.91 -1.72 -14.54
N GLU A 175 -6.46 -2.77 -13.94
CA GLU A 175 -5.77 -4.08 -13.87
C GLU A 175 -5.44 -4.64 -15.27
N GLU A 176 -6.33 -4.46 -16.24
CA GLU A 176 -6.11 -4.91 -17.63
C GLU A 176 -4.94 -4.16 -18.28
N GLU A 177 -4.87 -2.83 -18.10
CA GLU A 177 -3.75 -2.03 -18.59
C GLU A 177 -2.45 -2.42 -17.88
N GLN A 178 -2.48 -2.69 -16.57
CA GLN A 178 -1.31 -3.14 -15.83
C GLN A 178 -0.76 -4.47 -16.37
N ILE A 179 -1.64 -5.43 -16.68
CA ILE A 179 -1.24 -6.71 -17.28
C ILE A 179 -0.54 -6.50 -18.62
N GLU A 180 -1.05 -5.61 -19.47
CA GLU A 180 -0.43 -5.32 -20.78
C GLU A 180 0.91 -4.57 -20.63
N ILE A 181 1.00 -3.62 -19.70
CA ILE A 181 2.26 -2.92 -19.38
C ILE A 181 3.33 -3.92 -18.91
N GLU A 182 2.97 -4.85 -18.03
CA GLU A 182 3.89 -5.87 -17.54
C GLU A 182 4.28 -6.86 -18.62
N LYS A 183 3.32 -7.28 -19.45
CA LYS A 183 3.60 -8.12 -20.61
C LYS A 183 4.64 -7.47 -21.52
N ASP A 184 4.48 -6.20 -21.85
CA ASP A 184 5.43 -5.47 -22.69
C ASP A 184 6.79 -5.31 -21.98
N SER A 185 6.81 -5.06 -20.67
CA SER A 185 8.04 -5.02 -19.87
C SER A 185 8.78 -6.36 -19.89
N ILE A 186 8.06 -7.48 -19.78
CA ILE A 186 8.64 -8.83 -19.80
C ILE A 186 9.16 -9.16 -21.20
N ASP A 187 8.38 -8.87 -22.24
CA ASP A 187 8.77 -9.12 -23.63
C ASP A 187 10.04 -8.33 -24.00
N ASN A 188 10.14 -7.06 -23.57
CA ASN A 188 11.34 -6.25 -23.74
C ASN A 188 12.53 -6.84 -22.96
N TYR A 189 12.32 -7.22 -21.70
CA TYR A 189 13.38 -7.85 -20.90
C TYR A 189 13.91 -9.13 -21.56
N ILE A 190 13.02 -10.00 -22.08
CA ILE A 190 13.39 -11.22 -22.80
C ILE A 190 14.22 -10.90 -24.04
N ALA A 191 13.80 -9.89 -24.83
CA ALA A 191 14.51 -9.47 -26.04
C ALA A 191 15.89 -8.87 -25.72
N ASP A 192 15.95 -7.95 -24.76
CA ASP A 192 17.19 -7.26 -24.36
C ASP A 192 18.23 -8.23 -23.78
N ASN A 193 17.77 -9.28 -23.10
CA ASN A 193 18.64 -10.33 -22.53
C ASN A 193 18.82 -11.54 -23.47
N SER A 194 18.29 -11.48 -24.70
CA SER A 194 18.39 -12.57 -25.68
C SER A 194 17.95 -13.93 -25.13
N ILE A 195 16.87 -13.97 -24.34
CA ILE A 195 16.38 -15.18 -23.71
C ILE A 195 15.59 -15.99 -24.75
N GLU A 196 16.22 -17.03 -25.30
CA GLU A 196 15.58 -17.93 -26.26
C GLU A 196 14.67 -18.97 -25.57
N ASN A 197 13.69 -19.49 -26.32
CA ASN A 197 12.78 -20.58 -25.91
C ASN A 197 11.99 -20.28 -24.62
N MET A 198 11.50 -19.05 -24.49
CA MET A 198 10.56 -18.66 -23.43
C MET A 198 9.13 -18.77 -23.97
N ASP A 199 8.33 -19.66 -23.37
CA ASP A 199 6.92 -19.84 -23.70
C ASP A 199 6.05 -19.00 -22.76
N ARG A 200 4.97 -18.40 -23.27
CA ARG A 200 3.97 -17.69 -22.46
C ARG A 200 2.70 -18.51 -22.35
N THR A 201 2.26 -18.80 -21.13
CA THR A 201 1.00 -19.51 -20.88
C THR A 201 -0.21 -18.59 -21.07
N SER A 202 -1.41 -19.16 -21.06
CA SER A 202 -2.65 -18.38 -21.15
C SER A 202 -2.92 -17.50 -19.92
N SER A 203 -2.35 -17.82 -18.76
CA SER A 203 -2.47 -16.99 -17.55
C SER A 203 -1.52 -15.79 -17.58
N GLY A 204 -0.52 -15.81 -18.47
CA GLY A 204 0.52 -14.79 -18.57
C GLY A 204 1.85 -15.17 -17.94
N LEU A 205 1.97 -16.36 -17.35
CA LEU A 205 3.26 -16.89 -16.89
C LEU A 205 4.19 -17.09 -18.08
N TYR A 206 5.44 -16.67 -17.94
CA TYR A 206 6.51 -17.00 -18.88
C TYR A 206 7.35 -18.13 -18.29
N TYR A 207 7.56 -19.18 -19.07
CA TYR A 207 8.26 -20.39 -18.66
C TYR A 207 9.33 -20.75 -19.68
N LYS A 208 10.53 -21.04 -19.19
CA LYS A 208 11.63 -21.58 -19.98
C LYS A 208 12.24 -22.77 -19.27
N LYS A 209 12.22 -23.92 -19.93
CA LYS A 209 12.99 -25.08 -19.49
C LYS A 209 14.49 -24.83 -19.68
N VAL A 210 15.28 -25.05 -18.63
CA VAL A 210 16.75 -24.91 -18.63
C VAL A 210 17.44 -26.26 -18.76
N SER A 211 16.97 -27.28 -18.04
CA SER A 211 17.44 -28.66 -18.19
C SER A 211 16.30 -29.63 -17.91
N ASP A 212 16.26 -30.74 -18.66
CA ASP A 212 15.23 -31.77 -18.50
C ASP A 212 15.29 -32.46 -17.13
N GLY A 213 14.10 -32.82 -16.63
CA GLY A 213 13.93 -33.82 -15.59
C GLY A 213 13.68 -35.20 -16.22
N ASP A 214 13.73 -36.25 -15.40
CA ASP A 214 13.42 -37.62 -15.83
C ASP A 214 12.34 -38.29 -14.98
N GLY A 215 11.80 -37.56 -14.00
CA GLY A 215 10.78 -38.05 -13.08
C GLY A 215 9.35 -37.66 -13.47
N GLU A 216 8.42 -37.96 -12.56
CA GLU A 216 7.01 -37.64 -12.75
C GLU A 216 6.73 -36.13 -12.67
N LYS A 217 5.60 -35.70 -13.23
CA LYS A 217 5.09 -34.34 -13.06
C LYS A 217 4.34 -34.20 -11.74
N PRO A 218 4.40 -33.03 -11.07
CA PRO A 218 3.56 -32.77 -9.91
C PRO A 218 2.06 -32.89 -10.22
N VAL A 219 1.32 -33.46 -9.28
CA VAL A 219 -0.15 -33.54 -9.33
C VAL A 219 -0.74 -32.96 -8.05
N ASP A 220 -2.02 -32.60 -8.08
CA ASP A 220 -2.70 -31.99 -6.94
C ASP A 220 -2.58 -32.85 -5.67
N LEU A 221 -2.51 -32.17 -4.52
CA LEU A 221 -2.34 -32.73 -3.18
C LEU A 221 -0.98 -33.37 -2.89
N LYS A 222 -0.06 -33.47 -3.86
CA LYS A 222 1.32 -33.87 -3.60
C LYS A 222 2.14 -32.74 -2.99
N THR A 223 3.13 -33.10 -2.19
CA THR A 223 4.11 -32.13 -1.68
C THR A 223 5.30 -32.11 -2.62
N VAL A 224 5.65 -30.95 -3.14
CA VAL A 224 6.85 -30.75 -3.95
C VAL A 224 7.94 -30.15 -3.10
N LYS A 225 9.18 -30.50 -3.42
CA LYS A 225 10.39 -29.87 -2.87
C LYS A 225 11.12 -29.18 -4.00
N ILE A 226 11.45 -27.91 -3.80
CA ILE A 226 12.16 -27.12 -4.80
C ILE A 226 13.40 -26.47 -4.21
N GLN A 227 14.36 -26.17 -5.08
CA GLN A 227 15.33 -25.11 -4.85
C GLN A 227 14.96 -23.93 -5.73
N PHE A 228 15.18 -22.72 -5.25
CA PHE A 228 14.93 -21.52 -6.04
C PHE A 228 15.85 -20.36 -5.69
N VAL A 229 15.95 -19.44 -6.65
CA VAL A 229 16.35 -18.05 -6.47
C VAL A 229 15.21 -17.20 -7.02
N VAL A 230 14.76 -16.20 -6.27
CA VAL A 230 13.79 -15.21 -6.74
C VAL A 230 14.42 -13.82 -6.73
N GLU A 231 14.28 -13.12 -7.84
CA GLU A 231 14.85 -11.79 -8.06
C GLU A 231 13.87 -10.90 -8.83
N TYR A 232 14.05 -9.59 -8.72
CA TYR A 232 13.42 -8.63 -9.62
C TYR A 232 14.09 -8.69 -11.01
N LEU A 233 13.43 -8.16 -12.04
CA LEU A 233 14.00 -8.13 -13.40
C LEU A 233 15.30 -7.32 -13.54
N ASN A 234 15.63 -6.47 -12.55
CA ASN A 234 16.90 -5.74 -12.53
C ASN A 234 18.06 -6.57 -11.92
N GLY A 235 17.81 -7.79 -11.44
CA GLY A 235 18.82 -8.67 -10.83
C GLY A 235 18.88 -8.63 -9.30
N ASP A 236 18.09 -7.78 -8.65
CA ASP A 236 18.09 -7.69 -7.19
C ASP A 236 17.43 -8.94 -6.58
N VAL A 237 18.23 -9.73 -5.87
CA VAL A 237 17.78 -10.98 -5.22
C VAL A 237 16.89 -10.66 -4.02
N ILE A 238 15.72 -11.30 -3.98
CA ILE A 238 14.71 -11.12 -2.94
C ILE A 238 14.84 -12.20 -1.87
N ASP A 239 14.91 -13.46 -2.32
CA ASP A 239 15.00 -14.66 -1.48
C ASP A 239 15.62 -15.83 -2.26
N SER A 240 16.17 -16.83 -1.56
CA SER A 240 16.76 -18.01 -2.18
C SER A 240 16.89 -19.18 -1.22
N THR A 241 17.05 -20.38 -1.77
CA THR A 241 17.42 -21.59 -1.02
C THR A 241 18.89 -21.99 -1.20
N GLU A 242 19.73 -21.10 -1.73
CA GLU A 242 21.15 -21.39 -1.97
C GLU A 242 21.94 -21.63 -0.66
N ASP A 243 21.43 -21.11 0.45
CA ASP A 243 21.95 -21.33 1.80
C ASP A 243 21.74 -22.76 2.33
N GLY A 244 21.05 -23.62 1.56
CA GLY A 244 20.71 -24.99 1.93
C GLY A 244 19.35 -25.13 2.62
N THR A 245 18.59 -24.05 2.75
CA THR A 245 17.21 -24.08 3.24
C THR A 245 16.36 -24.99 2.36
N GLN A 246 15.56 -25.83 2.99
CA GLN A 246 14.64 -26.71 2.27
C GLN A 246 13.29 -26.04 2.14
N PHE A 247 12.87 -25.75 0.91
CA PHE A 247 11.54 -25.24 0.64
C PHE A 247 10.66 -26.34 0.04
N SER A 248 9.46 -26.50 0.61
CA SER A 248 8.46 -27.45 0.12
C SER A 248 7.07 -26.90 0.31
N PHE A 249 6.18 -27.20 -0.62
CA PHE A 249 4.78 -26.79 -0.52
C PHE A 249 3.88 -27.86 -1.13
N LYS A 250 2.59 -27.80 -0.79
CA LYS A 250 1.60 -28.75 -1.30
C LYS A 250 0.89 -28.15 -2.51
N ILE A 251 0.82 -28.92 -3.58
CA ILE A 251 0.14 -28.51 -4.80
C ILE A 251 -1.37 -28.38 -4.55
N GLY A 252 -1.94 -27.23 -4.91
CA GLY A 252 -3.36 -26.92 -4.76
C GLY A 252 -3.75 -26.46 -3.35
N SER A 253 -2.78 -26.17 -2.46
CA SER A 253 -3.08 -25.61 -1.14
C SER A 253 -3.08 -24.08 -1.07
N ASN A 254 -2.82 -23.38 -2.19
CA ASN A 254 -2.68 -21.92 -2.23
C ASN A 254 -1.66 -21.39 -1.20
N SER A 255 -0.59 -22.15 -0.96
CA SER A 255 0.44 -21.80 0.03
C SER A 255 1.61 -20.99 -0.56
N VAL A 256 1.64 -20.86 -1.89
CA VAL A 256 2.61 -20.07 -2.64
C VAL A 256 1.86 -19.24 -3.68
N ILE A 257 2.56 -18.28 -4.28
CA ILE A 257 2.02 -17.47 -5.37
C ILE A 257 1.58 -18.35 -6.56
N LYS A 258 0.51 -17.91 -7.25
CA LYS A 258 -0.15 -18.68 -8.31
C LYS A 258 0.82 -19.06 -9.44
N GLY A 259 1.66 -18.13 -9.87
CA GLY A 259 2.63 -18.34 -10.94
C GLY A 259 3.71 -19.34 -10.59
N LEU A 260 4.14 -19.42 -9.33
CA LEU A 260 5.12 -20.42 -8.89
C LEU A 260 4.50 -21.82 -8.87
N GLU A 261 3.27 -21.96 -8.34
CA GLU A 261 2.57 -23.26 -8.39
C GLU A 261 2.31 -23.69 -9.83
N GLU A 262 1.83 -22.77 -10.69
CA GLU A 262 1.61 -23.05 -12.11
C GLU A 262 2.90 -23.48 -12.81
N GLY A 263 3.99 -22.73 -12.62
CA GLY A 263 5.29 -23.06 -13.21
C GLY A 263 5.80 -24.43 -12.78
N VAL A 264 5.73 -24.74 -11.48
CA VAL A 264 6.15 -26.05 -10.95
C VAL A 264 5.27 -27.19 -11.50
N LYS A 265 3.98 -26.98 -11.75
CA LYS A 265 3.11 -27.98 -12.40
C LYS A 265 3.50 -28.29 -13.85
N LEU A 266 4.19 -27.38 -14.55
CA LEU A 266 4.69 -27.63 -15.91
C LEU A 266 5.94 -28.52 -15.91
N MET A 267 6.71 -28.49 -14.82
CA MET A 267 8.00 -29.17 -14.67
C MET A 267 7.87 -30.69 -14.46
N GLU A 268 8.98 -31.38 -14.73
CA GLU A 268 9.22 -32.77 -14.34
C GLU A 268 10.19 -32.83 -13.16
N LYS A 269 10.11 -33.86 -12.30
CA LYS A 269 11.11 -34.01 -11.24
C LYS A 269 12.52 -34.11 -11.83
N GLY A 270 13.45 -33.33 -11.26
CA GLY A 270 14.83 -33.12 -11.73
C GLY A 270 15.00 -31.95 -12.70
N GLU A 271 13.90 -31.36 -13.19
CA GLU A 271 13.96 -30.27 -14.15
C GLU A 271 14.42 -28.96 -13.49
N LYS A 272 15.15 -28.14 -14.25
CA LYS A 272 15.41 -26.73 -13.94
C LYS A 272 14.66 -25.85 -14.92
N ALA A 273 14.05 -24.78 -14.42
CA ALA A 273 13.30 -23.84 -15.23
C ALA A 273 13.53 -22.39 -14.76
N ILE A 274 13.37 -21.45 -15.70
CA ILE A 274 13.20 -20.03 -15.41
C ILE A 274 11.71 -19.70 -15.55
N LEU A 275 11.16 -19.02 -14.55
CA LEU A 275 9.81 -18.47 -14.58
C LEU A 275 9.92 -16.94 -14.54
N ILE A 276 9.23 -16.22 -15.43
CA ILE A 276 8.96 -14.80 -15.25
C ILE A 276 7.48 -14.64 -14.95
N ILE A 277 7.18 -14.17 -13.74
CA ILE A 277 5.86 -14.15 -13.14
C ILE A 277 5.38 -12.69 -13.07
N PRO A 278 4.37 -12.30 -13.87
CA PRO A 278 3.73 -10.98 -13.75
C PRO A 278 3.02 -10.83 -12.39
N SER A 279 2.76 -9.59 -11.96
CA SER A 279 2.31 -9.30 -10.60
C SER A 279 1.00 -9.97 -10.24
N HIS A 280 0.05 -10.08 -11.17
CA HIS A 280 -1.26 -10.70 -10.95
C HIS A 280 -1.18 -12.21 -10.68
N LEU A 281 -0.05 -12.84 -11.05
CA LEU A 281 0.30 -14.22 -10.69
C LEU A 281 1.26 -14.31 -9.50
N ALA A 282 1.77 -13.17 -9.01
CA ALA A 282 2.66 -13.03 -7.88
C ALA A 282 1.95 -12.40 -6.67
N TYR A 283 2.33 -11.18 -6.29
CA TYR A 283 1.86 -10.47 -5.09
C TYR A 283 0.89 -9.32 -5.38
N ASP A 284 0.65 -9.02 -6.66
CA ASP A 284 -0.31 -8.03 -7.13
C ASP A 284 -0.23 -6.69 -6.38
N GLU A 285 -1.27 -6.34 -5.61
CA GLU A 285 -1.40 -5.10 -4.84
C GLU A 285 -0.77 -5.14 -3.43
N SER A 286 0.39 -5.79 -3.26
CA SER A 286 1.07 -5.85 -1.95
C SER A 286 1.29 -4.46 -1.33
N LEU A 287 1.41 -4.42 0.00
CA LEU A 287 1.48 -3.14 0.72
C LEU A 287 2.61 -2.25 0.19
N GLN A 288 2.30 -1.01 -0.19
CA GLN A 288 3.27 0.04 -0.50
C GLN A 288 3.65 0.87 0.73
N ILE A 289 4.92 1.27 0.82
CA ILE A 289 5.46 2.00 1.97
C ILE A 289 6.33 3.16 1.50
N PHE A 290 6.02 4.37 1.97
CA PHE A 290 6.84 5.57 1.78
C PHE A 290 7.26 6.14 3.14
N PRO A 291 8.55 6.19 3.48
CA PRO A 291 9.68 5.95 2.59
C PRO A 291 9.94 4.46 2.43
N GLU A 292 10.59 4.04 1.34
CA GLU A 292 10.83 2.61 1.12
C GLU A 292 11.79 2.03 2.17
N MET A 293 12.76 2.83 2.63
CA MET A 293 13.81 2.40 3.57
C MET A 293 13.30 1.86 4.92
N VAL A 294 12.08 2.19 5.34
CA VAL A 294 11.54 1.65 6.60
C VAL A 294 10.94 0.25 6.45
N ARG A 295 10.76 -0.24 5.22
CA ARG A 295 10.12 -1.55 4.98
C ARG A 295 10.84 -2.68 5.72
N GLU A 296 12.16 -2.73 5.66
CA GLU A 296 12.94 -3.78 6.31
C GLU A 296 12.79 -3.74 7.84
N ASP A 297 12.84 -2.56 8.45
CA ASP A 297 12.61 -2.42 9.88
C ASP A 297 11.18 -2.83 10.28
N LEU A 298 10.18 -2.50 9.46
CA LEU A 298 8.80 -2.94 9.69
C LEU A 298 8.64 -4.47 9.56
N LEU A 299 9.39 -5.13 8.68
CA LEU A 299 9.43 -6.60 8.57
C LEU A 299 10.08 -7.23 9.80
N GLU A 300 11.25 -6.73 10.21
CA GLU A 300 11.98 -7.22 11.38
C GLU A 300 11.15 -7.12 12.66
N ASN A 301 10.42 -6.01 12.80
CA ASN A 301 9.50 -5.77 13.91
C ASN A 301 8.12 -6.43 13.74
N LYS A 302 7.90 -7.20 12.66
CA LYS A 302 6.66 -7.93 12.36
C LYS A 302 5.41 -7.04 12.29
N LEU A 303 5.59 -5.78 11.91
CA LEU A 303 4.52 -4.83 11.67
C LEU A 303 3.91 -5.02 10.28
N ILE A 304 4.69 -5.61 9.36
CA ILE A 304 4.25 -6.07 8.04
C ILE A 304 4.78 -7.49 7.80
N SER A 305 4.21 -8.19 6.83
CA SER A 305 4.62 -9.55 6.44
C SER A 305 5.18 -9.67 5.02
N GLU A 306 5.03 -8.62 4.21
CA GLU A 306 5.33 -8.65 2.78
C GLU A 306 6.56 -7.80 2.45
N LYS A 307 7.62 -8.49 1.97
CA LYS A 307 8.86 -7.85 1.53
C LYS A 307 8.77 -7.27 0.12
N ILE A 308 7.92 -7.85 -0.72
CA ILE A 308 7.86 -7.55 -2.15
C ILE A 308 7.01 -6.32 -2.40
N LEU A 309 7.52 -5.41 -3.24
CA LEU A 309 6.82 -4.21 -3.65
C LEU A 309 5.57 -4.54 -4.48
N PRO A 310 4.52 -3.72 -4.43
CA PRO A 310 3.34 -3.91 -5.27
C PRO A 310 3.72 -3.91 -6.75
N PHE A 311 2.95 -4.67 -7.53
CA PHE A 311 3.06 -4.75 -8.99
C PHE A 311 4.46 -5.14 -9.47
N SER A 312 5.13 -5.99 -8.69
CA SER A 312 6.47 -6.49 -9.02
C SER A 312 6.39 -7.72 -9.91
N ILE A 313 7.09 -7.64 -11.04
CA ILE A 313 7.41 -8.81 -11.87
C ILE A 313 8.57 -9.56 -11.22
N LEU A 314 8.41 -10.87 -11.01
CA LEU A 314 9.42 -11.72 -10.38
C LEU A 314 10.03 -12.68 -11.38
N LYS A 315 11.34 -12.84 -11.33
CA LYS A 315 12.05 -13.91 -12.04
C LYS A 315 12.45 -14.98 -11.03
N PHE A 316 12.01 -16.21 -11.25
CA PHE A 316 12.45 -17.37 -10.49
C PHE A 316 13.37 -18.24 -11.34
N GLU A 317 14.48 -18.67 -10.78
CA GLU A 317 15.19 -19.87 -11.21
C GLU A 317 14.78 -20.99 -10.26
N VAL A 318 14.20 -22.08 -10.77
CA VAL A 318 13.62 -23.16 -9.96
C VAL A 318 14.19 -24.50 -10.39
N GLU A 319 14.52 -25.34 -9.42
CA GLU A 319 14.79 -26.77 -9.61
C GLU A 319 13.76 -27.60 -8.84
N LEU A 320 13.06 -28.51 -9.53
CA LEU A 320 12.11 -29.42 -8.88
C LEU A 320 12.85 -30.66 -8.37
N ILE A 321 13.16 -30.67 -7.08
CA ILE A 321 13.99 -31.69 -6.44
C ILE A 321 13.22 -33.01 -6.23
N ASP A 322 12.00 -32.93 -5.71
CA ASP A 322 11.23 -34.13 -5.34
C ASP A 322 9.72 -33.90 -5.30
N ILE A 323 8.98 -35.02 -5.33
CA ILE A 323 7.52 -35.09 -5.24
C ILE A 323 7.17 -36.21 -4.24
N ILE A 324 6.40 -35.88 -3.20
CA ILE A 324 6.11 -36.74 -2.04
C ILE A 324 4.60 -36.99 -1.93
#